data_AF-A0A317F5W4-F1
#
_entry.id   AF-A0A317F5W4-F1
#
_cell.length_a   1.000
_cell.length_b   1.000
_cell.length_c   1.000
_cell.angle_alpha   90.00
_cell.angle_beta   90.00
_cell.angle_gamma   90.00
#
_symmetry.space_group_name_H-M   'P 1'
#
loop_
_entity.id
_entity.type
_entity.pdbx_description
1 polymer ?
#
loop_
_entity_poly.entity_id
_entity_poly.type
_entity_poly.pdbx_seq_one_letter_code
_entity_poly.pdbx_strand_id
1 'polypeptide(L)'
;MRDWARLASVLVDHPSAAAPTPVDRDGLLAQQEALAIYLYALSVLAQEESKLTFHAEAYAPLVPRAAAADPAAGPAVAEIGRLLDAARAGNLAPGARASSAGSPTVIEDLRLRPLIRAADPPVQVLVGTLSRATVGAPGSDQDTYRQLLAAIGEGHALLKARASNIRQREVEREIHAQEDRLRRLMLLLAPDPAVGLRPGAAGMVGAVVQP
;
A
#
# COMPACT_ATOMS: atom_id res chain seq x y z
N MET A 1 -2.99 12.73 5.94
CA MET A 1 -2.71 12.43 4.51
C MET A 1 -1.29 11.91 4.22
N ARG A 2 -0.39 11.72 5.20
CA ARG A 2 1.02 11.34 4.92
C ARG A 2 1.42 9.92 5.36
N ASP A 3 0.56 9.15 6.02
CA ASP A 3 1.02 8.00 6.81
C ASP A 3 0.89 6.63 6.13
N TRP A 4 -0.16 6.34 5.35
CA TRP A 4 -0.14 5.14 4.48
C TRP A 4 0.93 5.23 3.39
N ALA A 5 1.20 6.44 2.87
CA ALA A 5 2.32 6.68 1.96
C ALA A 5 3.69 6.47 2.64
N ARG A 6 3.80 6.77 3.94
CA ARG A 6 5.00 6.47 4.74
C ARG A 6 5.10 4.99 5.12
N LEU A 7 3.99 4.30 5.38
CA LEU A 7 3.93 2.84 5.53
C LEU A 7 4.37 2.16 4.25
N ALA A 8 3.87 2.63 3.11
CA ALA A 8 4.29 2.23 1.79
C ALA A 8 5.81 2.39 1.61
N SER A 9 6.36 3.54 2.01
CA SER A 9 7.80 3.79 2.03
C SER A 9 8.52 2.80 2.95
N VAL A 10 8.08 2.61 4.20
CA VAL A 10 8.71 1.71 5.17
C VAL A 10 8.66 0.24 4.73
N LEU A 11 7.55 -0.21 4.14
CA LEU A 11 7.48 -1.56 3.56
C LEU A 11 8.53 -1.74 2.46
N VAL A 12 8.77 -0.71 1.63
CA VAL A 12 9.77 -0.72 0.54
C VAL A 12 11.20 -0.47 1.03
N ASP A 13 11.35 0.25 2.14
CA ASP A 13 12.62 0.70 2.71
C ASP A 13 13.21 -0.26 3.74
N HIS A 14 12.45 -1.27 4.19
CA HIS A 14 12.93 -2.36 5.05
C HIS A 14 12.94 -3.76 4.38
N PRO A 15 13.54 -3.93 3.18
CA PRO A 15 13.62 -5.25 2.53
C PRO A 15 14.49 -6.26 3.29
N SER A 16 15.44 -5.76 4.07
CA SER A 16 16.40 -6.56 4.85
C SER A 16 15.72 -7.32 6.00
N ALA A 17 14.56 -6.86 6.46
CA ALA A 17 13.80 -7.51 7.52
C ALA A 17 13.02 -8.76 7.04
N ALA A 18 12.80 -8.89 5.72
CA ALA A 18 11.92 -9.91 5.16
C ALA A 18 12.61 -11.08 4.44
N ALA A 19 13.90 -10.97 4.06
CA ALA A 19 14.49 -11.86 3.05
C ALA A 19 15.76 -12.60 3.48
N PRO A 20 15.83 -13.94 3.32
CA PRO A 20 17.05 -14.73 3.53
C PRO A 20 17.97 -14.83 2.28
N THR A 21 17.47 -14.64 1.05
CA THR A 21 18.28 -14.69 -0.20
C THR A 21 17.94 -13.57 -1.21
N PRO A 22 18.82 -13.23 -2.17
CA PRO A 22 18.60 -12.10 -3.10
C PRO A 22 17.43 -12.26 -4.09
N VAL A 23 17.12 -13.48 -4.53
CA VAL A 23 16.01 -13.74 -5.47
C VAL A 23 14.67 -13.66 -4.75
N ASP A 24 14.60 -14.19 -3.53
CA ASP A 24 13.42 -14.02 -2.67
C ASP A 24 13.22 -12.55 -2.31
N ARG A 25 14.31 -11.79 -2.12
CA ARG A 25 14.27 -10.36 -1.79
C ARG A 25 13.57 -9.52 -2.86
N ASP A 26 13.84 -9.76 -4.14
CA ASP A 26 13.20 -8.99 -5.23
C ASP A 26 11.68 -9.27 -5.30
N GLY A 27 11.28 -10.54 -5.13
CA GLY A 27 9.87 -10.89 -5.12
C GLY A 27 9.13 -10.39 -3.89
N LEU A 28 9.77 -10.38 -2.71
CA LEU A 28 9.20 -9.80 -1.49
C LEU A 28 9.09 -8.26 -1.60
N LEU A 29 10.07 -7.60 -2.21
CA LEU A 29 10.00 -6.18 -2.54
C LEU A 29 8.81 -5.87 -3.46
N ALA A 30 8.57 -6.68 -4.49
CA ALA A 30 7.44 -6.50 -5.39
C ALA A 30 6.09 -6.65 -4.66
N GLN A 31 5.99 -7.57 -3.68
CA GLN A 31 4.81 -7.72 -2.82
C GLN A 31 4.60 -6.50 -1.91
N GLN A 32 5.69 -6.02 -1.28
CA GLN A 32 5.70 -4.82 -0.44
C GLN A 32 5.27 -3.59 -1.24
N GLU A 33 5.79 -3.41 -2.45
CA GLU A 33 5.46 -2.33 -3.37
C GLU A 33 3.99 -2.37 -3.80
N ALA A 34 3.46 -3.55 -4.13
CA ALA A 34 2.04 -3.71 -4.47
C ALA A 34 1.10 -3.34 -3.31
N LEU A 35 1.43 -3.79 -2.09
CA LEU A 35 0.69 -3.46 -0.87
C LEU A 35 0.79 -1.97 -0.54
N ALA A 36 1.98 -1.40 -0.66
CA ALA A 36 2.27 0.01 -0.49
C ALA A 36 1.39 0.90 -1.40
N ILE A 37 1.34 0.59 -2.71
CA ILE A 37 0.53 1.34 -3.68
C ILE A 37 -0.96 1.21 -3.34
N TYR A 38 -1.42 0.02 -2.97
CA TYR A 38 -2.82 -0.21 -2.57
C TYR A 38 -3.23 0.64 -1.36
N LEU A 39 -2.41 0.62 -0.31
CA LEU A 39 -2.67 1.39 0.91
C LEU A 39 -2.64 2.89 0.65
N TYR A 40 -1.73 3.36 -0.20
CA TYR A 40 -1.73 4.75 -0.64
C TYR A 40 -3.01 5.09 -1.43
N ALA A 41 -3.49 4.22 -2.31
CA ALA A 41 -4.75 4.43 -3.03
C ALA A 41 -5.97 4.51 -2.08
N LEU A 42 -6.02 3.71 -1.01
CA LEU A 42 -7.04 3.87 0.04
C LEU A 42 -6.99 5.25 0.69
N SER A 43 -5.79 5.75 0.99
CA SER A 43 -5.63 7.09 1.59
C SER A 43 -6.04 8.23 0.65
N VAL A 44 -5.92 8.02 -0.67
CA VAL A 44 -6.41 8.97 -1.68
C VAL A 44 -7.93 8.92 -1.74
N LEU A 45 -8.55 7.75 -1.80
CA LEU A 45 -10.02 7.62 -1.82
C LEU A 45 -10.71 8.06 -0.52
N ALA A 46 -10.00 8.01 0.61
CA ALA A 46 -10.50 8.50 1.89
C ALA A 46 -10.52 10.04 1.99
N GLN A 47 -9.96 10.76 1.00
CA GLN A 47 -9.98 12.21 0.97
C GLN A 47 -11.14 12.72 0.10
N GLU A 48 -11.78 13.78 0.57
CA GLU A 48 -12.77 14.50 -0.23
C GLU A 48 -12.11 15.02 -1.53
N GLU A 49 -12.77 14.77 -2.68
CA GLU A 49 -12.39 15.26 -4.03
C GLU A 49 -11.15 14.65 -4.70
N SER A 50 -10.58 13.61 -4.11
CA SER A 50 -9.37 13.00 -4.65
C SER A 50 -9.61 12.06 -5.84
N LYS A 51 -8.73 12.15 -6.85
CA LYS A 51 -8.75 11.31 -8.06
C LYS A 51 -7.67 10.25 -7.99
N LEU A 52 -8.04 9.01 -8.28
CA LEU A 52 -7.06 7.95 -8.43
C LEU A 52 -6.32 8.12 -9.75
N THR A 53 -5.00 8.23 -9.70
CA THR A 53 -4.13 8.31 -10.89
C THR A 53 -3.38 7.01 -11.14
N PHE A 54 -3.65 5.94 -10.38
CA PHE A 54 -2.94 4.67 -10.50
C PHE A 54 -3.41 3.86 -11.71
N HIS A 55 -2.47 3.37 -12.50
CA HIS A 55 -2.74 2.52 -13.66
C HIS A 55 -2.40 1.06 -13.33
N ALA A 56 -3.22 0.10 -13.78
CA ALA A 56 -2.90 -1.33 -13.66
C ALA A 56 -1.53 -1.69 -14.29
N GLU A 57 -1.08 -0.94 -15.29
CA GLU A 57 0.22 -1.11 -15.95
C GLU A 57 1.40 -1.00 -14.97
N ALA A 58 1.26 -0.23 -13.89
CA ALA A 58 2.28 -0.14 -12.84
C ALA A 58 2.46 -1.46 -12.06
N TYR A 59 1.44 -2.32 -12.06
CA TYR A 59 1.48 -3.63 -11.40
C TYR A 59 2.00 -4.75 -12.29
N ALA A 60 1.90 -4.60 -13.62
CA ALA A 60 2.35 -5.60 -14.58
C ALA A 60 3.79 -6.11 -14.35
N PRO A 61 4.80 -5.25 -14.09
CA PRO A 61 6.16 -5.72 -13.80
C PRO A 61 6.30 -6.38 -12.42
N LEU A 62 5.40 -6.10 -11.48
CA LEU A 62 5.45 -6.65 -10.11
C LEU A 62 4.95 -8.10 -10.05
N VAL A 63 4.00 -8.47 -10.91
CA VAL A 63 3.38 -9.81 -10.93
C VAL A 63 4.41 -10.96 -11.06
N PRO A 64 5.27 -11.00 -12.10
CA PRO A 64 6.23 -12.10 -12.24
C PRO A 64 7.28 -12.11 -11.13
N ARG A 65 7.66 -10.92 -10.62
CA ARG A 65 8.61 -10.79 -9.50
C ARG A 65 8.02 -11.37 -8.21
N ALA A 66 6.79 -10.99 -7.87
CA ALA A 66 6.09 -11.52 -6.69
C ALA A 66 5.88 -13.03 -6.78
N ALA A 67 5.50 -13.53 -7.97
CA ALA A 67 5.32 -14.96 -8.22
C ALA A 67 6.60 -15.79 -8.04
N ALA A 68 7.76 -15.19 -8.31
CA ALA A 68 9.06 -15.85 -8.12
C ALA A 68 9.37 -16.13 -6.63
N ALA A 69 8.88 -15.29 -5.71
CA ALA A 69 9.02 -15.51 -4.27
C ALA A 69 7.91 -16.40 -3.69
N ASP A 70 6.65 -16.21 -4.12
CA ASP A 70 5.54 -17.08 -3.73
C ASP A 70 4.52 -17.15 -4.90
N PRO A 71 4.19 -18.34 -5.44
CA PRO A 71 3.25 -18.48 -6.55
C PRO A 71 1.85 -17.89 -6.30
N ALA A 72 1.41 -17.81 -5.04
CA ALA A 72 0.14 -17.20 -4.67
C ALA A 72 0.19 -15.65 -4.72
N ALA A 73 1.39 -15.06 -4.56
CA ALA A 73 1.56 -13.62 -4.51
C ALA A 73 1.37 -12.95 -5.88
N GLY A 74 1.81 -13.58 -6.98
CA GLY A 74 1.64 -13.05 -8.34
C GLY A 74 0.17 -12.74 -8.68
N PRO A 75 -0.75 -13.72 -8.58
CA PRO A 75 -2.18 -13.49 -8.79
C PRO A 75 -2.77 -12.43 -7.84
N ALA A 76 -2.34 -12.39 -6.58
CA ALA A 76 -2.80 -11.39 -5.63
C ALA A 76 -2.39 -9.96 -6.03
N VAL A 77 -1.15 -9.76 -6.48
CA VAL A 77 -0.65 -8.48 -7.01
C VAL A 77 -1.43 -8.07 -8.26
N ALA A 78 -1.67 -9.01 -9.19
CA ALA A 78 -2.44 -8.76 -10.41
C ALA A 78 -3.87 -8.31 -10.10
N GLU A 79 -4.53 -8.98 -9.13
CA GLU A 79 -5.89 -8.66 -8.72
C GLU A 79 -6.00 -7.28 -8.07
N ILE A 80 -5.04 -6.90 -7.21
CA ILE A 80 -4.97 -5.53 -6.66
C ILE A 80 -4.88 -4.49 -7.78
N GLY A 81 -4.00 -4.71 -8.77
CA GLY A 81 -3.85 -3.82 -9.92
C GLY A 81 -5.16 -3.66 -10.70
N ARG A 82 -5.87 -4.77 -10.95
CA ARG A 82 -7.17 -4.79 -11.64
C ARG A 82 -8.24 -4.02 -10.85
N LEU A 83 -8.29 -4.19 -9.54
CA LEU A 83 -9.27 -3.51 -8.67
C LEU A 83 -9.03 -1.99 -8.62
N LEU A 84 -7.78 -1.56 -8.57
CA LEU A 84 -7.45 -0.14 -8.59
C LEU A 84 -7.73 0.52 -9.94
N ASP A 85 -7.52 -0.18 -11.05
CA ASP A 85 -7.86 0.35 -12.36
C ASP A 85 -9.38 0.45 -12.55
N ALA A 86 -10.15 -0.52 -12.06
CA ALA A 86 -11.61 -0.42 -12.01
C ALA A 86 -12.08 0.77 -11.12
N ALA A 87 -11.46 0.98 -9.96
CA ALA A 87 -11.75 2.14 -9.11
C ALA A 87 -11.37 3.46 -9.81
N ARG A 88 -10.26 3.50 -10.54
CA ARG A 88 -9.84 4.66 -11.34
C ARG A 88 -10.82 4.94 -12.48
N ALA A 89 -11.32 3.93 -13.18
CA ALA A 89 -12.33 4.10 -14.23
C ALA A 89 -13.61 4.77 -13.69
N GLY A 90 -13.91 4.60 -12.40
CA GLY A 90 -14.98 5.30 -11.70
C GLY A 90 -14.66 6.74 -11.28
N ASN A 91 -13.53 7.33 -11.66
CA ASN A 91 -13.22 8.74 -11.38
C ASN A 91 -14.29 9.65 -12.01
N LEU A 92 -14.82 10.59 -11.23
CA LEU A 92 -15.73 11.61 -11.75
C LEU A 92 -14.99 12.60 -12.66
N ALA A 93 -15.69 13.06 -13.71
CA ALA A 93 -15.19 14.12 -14.59
C ALA A 93 -14.94 15.42 -13.79
N PRO A 94 -13.92 16.23 -14.15
CA PRO A 94 -13.74 17.56 -13.58
C PRO A 94 -15.04 18.38 -13.70
N GLY A 95 -15.49 19.01 -12.60
CA GLY A 95 -16.66 19.90 -12.62
C GLY A 95 -18.03 19.24 -12.48
N ALA A 96 -18.15 17.89 -12.54
CA ALA A 96 -19.42 17.19 -12.35
C ALA A 96 -20.10 17.48 -10.99
N ARG A 97 -19.32 17.92 -9.99
CA ARG A 97 -19.79 18.32 -8.65
C ARG A 97 -20.18 19.80 -8.56
N ALA A 98 -19.64 20.67 -9.43
CA ALA A 98 -19.89 22.11 -9.40
C ALA A 98 -21.32 22.49 -9.85
N SER A 99 -21.99 21.62 -10.61
CA SER A 99 -23.38 21.84 -11.07
C SER A 99 -24.46 21.42 -10.06
N SER A 100 -24.09 20.96 -8.86
CA SER A 100 -25.06 20.64 -7.81
C SER A 100 -25.35 21.89 -6.98
N ALA A 101 -26.26 22.73 -7.46
CA ALA A 101 -26.88 23.80 -6.66
C ALA A 101 -27.74 23.16 -5.57
N GLY A 102 -27.12 22.78 -4.46
CA GLY A 102 -27.74 22.16 -3.29
C GLY A 102 -26.79 22.20 -2.10
N SER A 103 -27.33 22.12 -0.89
CA SER A 103 -26.59 22.05 0.37
C SER A 103 -25.39 21.08 0.25
N PRO A 104 -24.23 21.32 0.92
CA PRO A 104 -23.06 20.44 0.84
C PRO A 104 -23.34 19.10 1.54
N THR A 105 -24.19 18.28 0.95
CA THR A 105 -24.29 16.86 1.24
C THR A 105 -23.07 16.22 0.62
N VAL A 106 -22.01 16.15 1.43
CA VAL A 106 -20.86 15.22 1.38
C VAL A 106 -21.01 14.20 0.26
N ILE A 107 -20.26 14.41 -0.83
CA ILE A 107 -20.30 13.50 -1.96
C ILE A 107 -19.45 12.28 -1.62
N GLU A 108 -20.11 11.26 -1.10
CA GLU A 108 -19.54 9.95 -0.80
C GLU A 108 -18.81 9.41 -2.05
N ASP A 109 -17.55 8.98 -1.87
CA ASP A 109 -16.83 8.21 -2.87
C ASP A 109 -17.29 6.75 -2.80
N LEU A 110 -18.28 6.45 -3.63
CA LEU A 110 -18.92 5.13 -3.74
C LEU A 110 -17.95 3.99 -4.08
N ARG A 111 -16.70 4.29 -4.44
CA ARG A 111 -15.68 3.31 -4.84
C ARG A 111 -14.94 2.68 -3.67
N LEU A 112 -14.87 3.35 -2.52
CA LEU A 112 -14.05 2.91 -1.39
C LEU A 112 -14.53 1.58 -0.79
N ARG A 113 -15.85 1.45 -0.56
CA ARG A 113 -16.43 0.24 0.07
C ARG A 113 -16.32 -1.00 -0.83
N PRO A 114 -16.65 -0.95 -2.14
CA PRO A 114 -16.40 -2.06 -3.05
C PRO A 114 -14.92 -2.46 -3.12
N LEU A 115 -14.01 -1.47 -3.18
CA LEU A 115 -12.58 -1.72 -3.25
C LEU A 115 -12.06 -2.47 -2.02
N ILE A 116 -12.37 -1.99 -0.81
CA ILE A 116 -11.96 -2.66 0.44
C ILE A 116 -12.48 -4.10 0.49
N ARG A 117 -13.74 -4.35 0.12
CA ARG A 117 -14.29 -5.71 0.15
C ARG A 117 -13.62 -6.64 -0.84
N ALA A 118 -13.40 -6.17 -2.06
CA ALA A 118 -12.83 -6.97 -3.13
C ALA A 118 -11.31 -7.21 -2.94
N ALA A 119 -10.61 -6.24 -2.35
CA ALA A 119 -9.17 -6.32 -2.11
C ALA A 119 -8.79 -7.16 -0.88
N ASP A 120 -9.75 -7.56 -0.03
CA ASP A 120 -9.42 -8.32 1.18
C ASP A 120 -8.73 -9.66 0.90
N PRO A 121 -9.26 -10.56 0.04
CA PRO A 121 -8.55 -11.79 -0.28
C PRO A 121 -7.11 -11.58 -0.77
N PRO A 122 -6.81 -10.72 -1.77
CA PRO A 122 -5.42 -10.53 -2.19
C PRO A 122 -4.55 -9.83 -1.15
N VAL A 123 -5.09 -8.90 -0.34
CA VAL A 123 -4.33 -8.29 0.78
C VAL A 123 -3.95 -9.34 1.83
N GLN A 124 -4.88 -10.22 2.21
CA GLN A 124 -4.57 -11.29 3.18
C GLN A 124 -3.54 -12.28 2.63
N VAL A 125 -3.57 -12.56 1.32
CA VAL A 125 -2.52 -13.35 0.67
C VAL A 125 -1.16 -12.67 0.83
N LEU A 126 -1.03 -11.41 0.42
CA LEU A 126 0.24 -10.67 0.49
C LEU A 126 0.78 -10.52 1.93
N VAL A 127 -0.10 -10.22 2.89
CA VAL A 127 0.28 -10.15 4.31
C VAL A 127 0.77 -11.52 4.80
N GLY A 128 0.09 -12.60 4.42
CA GLY A 128 0.46 -13.95 4.80
C GLY A 128 1.79 -14.42 4.18
N THR A 129 2.03 -14.13 2.91
CA THR A 129 3.28 -14.47 2.21
C THR A 129 4.47 -13.72 2.82
N LEU A 130 4.33 -12.40 3.02
CA LEU A 130 5.35 -11.56 3.67
C LEU A 130 5.62 -12.01 5.11
N SER A 131 4.57 -12.37 5.86
CA SER A 131 4.73 -12.85 7.24
C SER A 131 5.49 -14.17 7.30
N ARG A 132 5.21 -15.13 6.39
CA ARG A 132 5.94 -16.40 6.33
C ARG A 132 7.41 -16.20 5.97
N ALA A 133 7.72 -15.27 5.06
CA ALA A 133 9.09 -14.99 4.66
C ALA A 133 9.98 -14.50 5.83
N THR A 134 9.36 -13.88 6.84
CA THR A 134 10.05 -13.40 8.04
C THR A 134 10.20 -14.45 9.16
N VAL A 135 9.63 -15.66 8.99
CA VAL A 135 9.71 -16.73 10.00
C VAL A 135 11.13 -17.30 10.04
N GLY A 136 11.75 -17.28 11.23
CA GLY A 136 13.09 -17.84 11.45
C GLY A 136 14.23 -16.83 11.35
N ALA A 137 13.94 -15.56 11.05
CA ALA A 137 14.91 -14.46 11.16
C ALA A 137 14.83 -13.83 12.57
N PRO A 138 15.83 -14.05 13.45
CA PRO A 138 15.83 -13.46 14.78
C PRO A 138 16.22 -11.98 14.75
N GLY A 139 15.44 -11.14 15.42
CA GLY A 139 15.77 -9.73 15.66
C GLY A 139 14.54 -8.87 15.93
N SER A 140 14.74 -7.78 16.69
CA SER A 140 13.67 -6.86 17.09
C SER A 140 12.97 -6.20 15.91
N ASP A 141 13.69 -5.98 14.82
CA ASP A 141 13.16 -5.35 13.61
C ASP A 141 12.25 -6.31 12.83
N GLN A 142 12.60 -7.60 12.76
CA GLN A 142 11.72 -8.61 12.16
C GLN A 142 10.46 -8.84 13.00
N ASP A 143 10.58 -8.80 14.32
CA ASP A 143 9.42 -8.91 15.23
C ASP A 143 8.46 -7.74 15.05
N THR A 144 9.00 -6.52 14.98
CA THR A 144 8.21 -5.30 14.77
C THR A 144 7.61 -5.27 13.36
N TYR A 145 8.34 -5.74 12.35
CA TYR A 145 7.84 -5.87 10.98
C TYR A 145 6.67 -6.88 10.90
N ARG A 146 6.77 -8.02 11.59
CA ARG A 146 5.66 -8.99 11.70
C ARG A 146 4.44 -8.41 12.39
N GLN A 147 4.64 -7.64 13.46
CA GLN A 147 3.55 -6.92 14.13
C GLN A 147 2.88 -5.91 13.20
N LEU A 148 3.66 -5.22 12.36
CA LEU A 148 3.14 -4.28 11.37
C LEU A 148 2.32 -4.98 10.29
N LEU A 149 2.80 -6.10 9.75
CA LEU A 149 2.06 -6.92 8.78
C LEU A 149 0.75 -7.46 9.38
N ALA A 150 0.79 -7.98 10.61
CA ALA A 150 -0.40 -8.42 11.33
C ALA A 150 -1.41 -7.28 11.51
N ALA A 151 -0.94 -6.10 11.92
CA ALA A 151 -1.80 -4.93 12.08
C ALA A 151 -2.44 -4.48 10.76
N ILE A 152 -1.73 -4.57 9.62
CA ILE A 152 -2.29 -4.30 8.29
C ILE A 152 -3.40 -5.31 7.96
N GLY A 153 -3.14 -6.61 8.12
CA GLY A 153 -4.12 -7.67 7.84
C GLY A 153 -5.37 -7.55 8.70
N GLU A 154 -5.19 -7.34 10.01
CA GLU A 154 -6.28 -7.10 10.96
C GLU A 154 -7.08 -5.83 10.64
N GLY A 155 -6.38 -4.72 10.40
CA GLY A 155 -7.00 -3.44 10.06
C GLY A 155 -7.83 -3.55 8.79
N HIS A 156 -7.33 -4.24 7.78
CA HIS A 156 -8.06 -4.47 6.53
C HIS A 156 -9.31 -5.35 6.74
N ALA A 157 -9.20 -6.44 7.50
CA ALA A 157 -10.33 -7.30 7.82
C ALA A 157 -11.41 -6.55 8.62
N LEU A 158 -11.00 -5.67 9.55
CA LEU A 158 -11.89 -4.80 10.30
C LEU A 158 -12.60 -3.81 9.37
N LEU A 159 -11.86 -3.16 8.46
CA LEU A 159 -12.43 -2.27 7.46
C LEU A 159 -13.44 -2.98 6.57
N LYS A 160 -13.18 -4.21 6.11
CA LYS A 160 -14.14 -5.03 5.36
C LYS A 160 -15.41 -5.32 6.16
N ALA A 161 -15.26 -5.79 7.40
CA ALA A 161 -16.39 -6.12 8.27
C ALA A 161 -17.28 -4.89 8.52
N ARG A 162 -16.65 -3.73 8.68
CA ARG A 162 -17.31 -2.45 8.91
C ARG A 162 -17.84 -1.78 7.65
N ALA A 163 -17.23 -2.00 6.49
CA ALA A 163 -17.66 -1.42 5.22
C ALA A 163 -19.10 -1.80 4.84
N SER A 164 -19.72 -2.77 5.49
CA SER A 164 -21.15 -3.09 5.34
C SER A 164 -22.10 -2.22 6.17
N ASN A 165 -21.65 -1.77 7.34
CA ASN A 165 -22.51 -1.25 8.40
C ASN A 165 -22.24 0.22 8.76
N ILE A 166 -21.24 0.82 8.14
CA ILE A 166 -20.65 2.08 8.56
C ILE A 166 -20.73 3.11 7.41
N ARG A 167 -21.08 4.37 7.71
CA ARG A 167 -21.10 5.46 6.71
C ARG A 167 -19.67 5.83 6.32
N GLN A 168 -19.43 6.42 5.14
CA GLN A 168 -18.07 6.70 4.67
C GLN A 168 -17.22 7.51 5.66
N ARG A 169 -17.78 8.53 6.34
CA ARG A 169 -17.07 9.31 7.38
C ARG A 169 -16.57 8.50 8.57
N GLU A 170 -17.25 7.40 8.86
CA GLU A 170 -16.84 6.49 9.92
C GLU A 170 -15.81 5.48 9.38
N VAL A 171 -15.89 5.10 8.10
CA VAL A 171 -14.81 4.37 7.41
C VAL A 171 -13.54 5.21 7.34
N GLU A 172 -13.63 6.50 7.01
CA GLU A 172 -12.51 7.44 7.02
C GLU A 172 -11.91 7.61 8.42
N ARG A 173 -12.75 7.77 9.45
CA ARG A 173 -12.28 7.80 10.85
C ARG A 173 -11.60 6.50 11.26
N GLU A 174 -12.12 5.36 10.81
CA GLU A 174 -11.48 4.07 11.06
C GLU A 174 -10.15 3.95 10.32
N ILE A 175 -10.09 4.37 9.05
CA ILE A 175 -8.85 4.44 8.27
C ILE A 175 -7.83 5.29 9.02
N HIS A 176 -8.19 6.49 9.49
CA HIS A 176 -7.30 7.34 10.28
C HIS A 176 -6.90 6.71 11.63
N ALA A 177 -7.79 5.97 12.30
CA ALA A 177 -7.45 5.28 13.54
C ALA A 177 -6.45 4.14 13.30
N GLN A 178 -6.62 3.38 12.21
CA GLN A 178 -5.68 2.34 11.80
C GLN A 178 -4.33 2.96 11.35
N GLU A 179 -4.34 4.11 10.67
CA GLU A 179 -3.12 4.89 10.37
C GLU A 179 -2.37 5.25 11.65
N ASP A 180 -3.06 5.79 12.65
CA ASP A 180 -2.44 6.19 13.92
C ASP A 180 -1.89 4.98 14.69
N ARG A 181 -2.57 3.83 14.65
CA ARG A 181 -2.07 2.56 15.23
C ARG A 181 -0.76 2.15 14.53
N LEU A 182 -0.74 2.17 13.21
CA LEU A 182 0.43 1.81 12.43
C LEU A 182 1.59 2.81 12.63
N ARG A 183 1.31 4.11 12.76
CA ARG A 183 2.33 5.13 13.09
C ARG A 183 3.08 4.78 14.38
N ARG A 184 2.36 4.35 15.42
CA ARG A 184 2.99 3.97 16.70
C ARG A 184 3.90 2.77 16.56
N LEU A 185 3.54 1.80 15.71
CA LEU A 185 4.38 0.64 15.42
C LEU A 185 5.61 1.01 14.59
N MET A 186 5.47 1.91 13.61
CA MET A 186 6.60 2.37 12.80
C MET A 186 7.67 3.11 13.61
N LEU A 187 7.28 3.85 14.64
CA LEU A 187 8.24 4.54 15.53
C LEU A 187 9.13 3.57 16.32
N LEU A 188 8.75 2.29 16.38
CA LEU A 188 9.53 1.22 17.01
C LEU A 188 10.52 0.56 16.04
N LEU A 189 10.37 0.78 14.73
CA LEU A 189 11.32 0.29 13.73
C LEU A 189 12.56 1.20 13.75
N ALA A 190 13.74 0.63 13.96
CA ALA A 190 14.98 1.39 13.80
C ALA A 190 15.10 1.88 12.35
N PRO A 191 15.51 3.13 12.08
CA PRO A 191 15.71 3.60 10.71
C PRO A 191 16.76 2.73 10.00
N ASP A 192 16.44 2.20 8.82
CA ASP A 192 17.39 1.37 8.06
C ASP A 192 18.59 2.23 7.62
N PRO A 193 19.83 1.92 8.08
CA PRO A 193 21.02 2.68 7.71
C PRO A 193 21.33 2.63 6.21
N ALA A 194 20.77 1.68 5.46
CA ALA A 194 20.95 1.57 4.00
C ALA A 194 20.13 2.59 3.20
N VAL A 195 19.09 3.20 3.78
CA VAL A 195 18.26 4.21 3.10
C VAL A 195 19.05 5.51 2.85
N GLY A 196 20.05 5.81 3.70
CA GLY A 196 20.97 6.94 3.50
C GLY A 196 22.03 6.72 2.40
N LEU A 197 22.11 5.51 1.83
CA LEU A 197 23.14 5.13 0.85
C LEU A 197 22.59 4.85 -0.56
N ARG A 198 21.28 5.00 -0.79
CA ARG A 198 20.76 4.97 -2.17
C ARG A 198 21.31 6.20 -2.90
N PRO A 199 22.11 6.06 -3.98
CA PRO A 199 22.45 7.19 -4.81
C PRO A 199 21.15 7.69 -5.43
N GLY A 200 20.65 8.83 -4.92
CA GLY A 200 19.55 9.52 -5.54
C GLY A 200 19.90 9.81 -7.00
N ALA A 201 18.88 9.78 -7.87
CA ALA A 201 18.95 10.13 -9.29
C ALA A 201 19.29 11.63 -9.54
N ALA A 202 20.25 12.16 -8.79
CA ALA A 202 20.78 13.53 -8.86
C ALA A 202 22.33 13.53 -9.05
N GLY A 203 22.90 12.43 -9.58
CA GLY A 203 24.33 12.27 -9.82
C GLY A 203 24.73 12.11 -11.30
N MET A 204 23.87 12.53 -12.24
CA MET A 204 24.12 12.42 -13.70
C MET A 204 24.18 13.80 -14.37
N VAL A 205 24.86 14.77 -13.75
CA VAL A 205 25.35 15.97 -14.45
C VAL A 205 26.70 16.37 -13.84
N GLY A 206 27.80 15.99 -14.48
CA GLY A 206 29.13 16.37 -14.00
C GLY A 206 30.30 15.58 -14.57
N ALA A 207 30.27 15.20 -15.84
CA ALA A 207 31.45 14.73 -16.54
C ALA A 207 31.53 15.40 -17.92
N VAL A 208 31.71 16.72 -17.92
CA VAL A 208 32.30 17.40 -19.07
C VAL A 208 33.80 17.43 -18.82
N VAL A 209 34.47 16.50 -19.49
CA VAL A 209 35.89 16.55 -19.79
C VAL A 209 36.14 17.83 -20.59
N GLN A 210 37.04 18.69 -20.13
CA GLN A 210 37.74 19.62 -21.03
C GLN A 210 39.24 19.26 -21.01
N PRO A 211 39.90 19.30 -22.18
CA PRO A 211 41.35 19.15 -22.29
C PRO A 211 42.10 20.34 -21.67
#